data_AF-A0A497KED7-F1
#
_entry.id   AF-A0A497KED7-F1
#
_cell.length_a   1.000
_cell.length_b   1.000
_cell.length_c   1.000
_cell.angle_alpha   90.00
_cell.angle_beta   90.00
_cell.angle_gamma   90.00
#
_symmetry.space_group_name_H-M   'P 1'
#
loop_
_entity.id
_entity.type
_entity.pdbx_description
1 polymer ?
#
loop_
_entity_poly.entity_id
_entity_poly.type
_entity_poly.pdbx_seq_one_letter_code
_entity_poly.pdbx_strand_id
1 'polypeptide(L)'
;MLASGITIFADFRENGIRGVNILRKALENFKIYSLIFGRPSTYMNEETLKENLKPLSRKILKEVVKLLKVADGIGLSSPNEYTDKALMQISSIFKGRKLIATHAAEYSESNKISFERSGYSE
;
A
#
# COMPACT_ATOMS: atom_id res chain seq x y z
N MET A 1 3.88 23.00 3.50
CA MET A 1 5.04 22.22 3.01
C MET A 1 6.12 23.12 2.46
N LEU A 2 5.92 23.75 1.29
CA LEU A 2 6.93 24.64 0.68
C LEU A 2 7.36 25.79 1.61
N ALA A 3 6.41 26.47 2.25
CA ALA A 3 6.69 27.54 3.22
C ALA A 3 7.53 27.08 4.44
N SER A 4 7.60 25.76 4.68
CA SER A 4 8.37 25.14 5.76
C SER A 4 9.70 24.54 5.26
N GLY A 5 10.10 24.81 4.01
CA GLY A 5 11.33 24.31 3.41
C GLY A 5 11.28 22.87 2.90
N ILE A 6 10.10 22.22 2.87
CA ILE A 6 9.96 20.86 2.37
C ILE A 6 10.02 20.85 0.84
N THR A 7 11.03 20.18 0.28
CA THR A 7 11.27 20.06 -1.17
C THR A 7 10.86 18.70 -1.74
N ILE A 8 10.76 17.67 -0.90
CA ILE A 8 10.35 16.31 -1.25
C ILE A 8 9.37 15.79 -0.20
N PHE A 9 8.34 15.07 -0.61
CA PHE A 9 7.45 14.36 0.31
C PHE A 9 7.03 12.99 -0.20
N ALA A 10 6.65 12.12 0.72
CA ALA A 10 5.98 10.87 0.44
C ALA A 10 4.49 11.00 0.79
N ASP A 11 3.62 10.52 -0.10
CA ASP A 11 2.17 10.56 0.09
C ASP A 11 1.58 9.17 -0.17
N PHE A 12 0.76 8.72 0.77
CA PHE A 12 0.12 7.41 0.75
C PHE A 12 -1.32 7.60 0.27
N ARG A 13 -1.52 7.53 -1.05
CA ARG A 13 -2.83 7.81 -1.65
C ARG A 13 -3.76 6.62 -1.55
N GLU A 14 -4.90 6.89 -0.94
CA GLU A 14 -6.08 6.03 -0.97
C GLU A 14 -6.85 6.19 -2.29
N ASN A 15 -7.87 5.34 -2.50
CA ASN A 15 -8.71 5.31 -3.71
C ASN A 15 -8.00 4.87 -5.01
N GLY A 16 -6.95 4.04 -4.88
CA GLY A 16 -6.31 3.38 -6.02
C GLY A 16 -5.74 4.36 -7.05
N ILE A 17 -5.85 3.97 -8.32
CA ILE A 17 -5.30 4.71 -9.47
C ILE A 17 -5.85 6.13 -9.56
N ARG A 18 -7.14 6.33 -9.21
CA ARG A 18 -7.77 7.65 -9.28
C ARG A 18 -7.11 8.62 -8.31
N GLY A 19 -6.84 8.18 -7.07
CA GLY A 19 -6.17 9.00 -6.06
C GLY A 19 -4.78 9.43 -6.52
N VAL A 20 -4.00 8.50 -7.07
CA VAL A 20 -2.66 8.76 -7.63
C VAL A 20 -2.71 9.82 -8.73
N ASN A 21 -3.63 9.68 -9.68
CA ASN A 21 -3.73 10.60 -10.81
C ASN A 21 -4.16 12.02 -10.38
N ILE A 22 -5.08 12.13 -9.42
CA ILE A 22 -5.49 13.43 -8.87
C ILE A 22 -4.31 14.14 -8.23
N LEU A 23 -3.52 13.43 -7.41
CA LEU A 23 -2.34 14.03 -6.78
C LEU A 23 -1.31 14.47 -7.82
N ARG A 24 -0.99 13.63 -8.82
CA ARG A 24 -0.07 14.01 -9.90
C ARG A 24 -0.52 15.29 -10.60
N LYS A 25 -1.80 15.36 -10.97
CA LYS A 25 -2.37 16.55 -11.63
C LYS A 25 -2.31 17.80 -10.75
N ALA A 26 -2.59 17.65 -9.45
CA ALA A 26 -2.52 18.76 -8.50
C ALA A 26 -1.09 19.32 -8.36
N LEU A 27 -0.06 18.50 -8.61
CA LEU A 27 1.34 18.87 -8.47
C LEU A 27 1.99 19.38 -9.76
N GLU A 28 1.33 19.31 -10.93
CA GLU A 28 1.91 19.68 -12.24
C GLU A 28 2.54 21.09 -12.26
N ASN A 29 2.00 22.03 -11.47
CA ASN A 29 2.45 23.42 -11.43
C ASN A 29 3.28 23.77 -10.19
N PHE A 30 3.64 22.79 -9.35
CA PHE A 30 4.39 23.02 -8.12
C PHE A 30 5.82 22.48 -8.25
N LYS A 31 6.80 23.28 -7.81
CA LYS A 31 8.21 22.87 -7.71
C LYS A 31 8.47 22.08 -6.42
N ILE A 32 7.76 20.97 -6.24
CA ILE A 32 7.91 20.05 -5.11
C ILE A 32 7.96 18.61 -5.64
N TYR A 33 8.93 17.82 -5.19
CA TYR A 33 9.01 16.42 -5.56
C TYR A 33 8.06 15.59 -4.69
N SER A 34 7.39 14.63 -5.31
CA SER A 34 6.51 13.68 -4.61
C SER A 34 6.95 12.25 -4.88
N LEU A 35 6.87 11.41 -3.85
CA LEU A 35 6.88 9.96 -3.93
C LEU A 35 5.45 9.50 -3.63
N ILE A 36 4.73 9.06 -4.66
CA ILE A 36 3.32 8.70 -4.53
C ILE A 36 3.20 7.20 -4.37
N PHE A 37 2.77 6.76 -3.19
CA PHE A 37 2.51 5.36 -2.89
C PHE A 37 1.02 5.09 -3.10
N GLY A 38 0.70 4.24 -4.08
CA GLY A 38 -0.68 3.84 -4.32
C GLY A 38 -1.12 2.74 -3.37
N ARG A 39 -2.40 2.71 -3.00
CA ARG A 39 -3.01 1.63 -2.20
C ARG A 39 -4.10 0.89 -3.00
N PRO A 40 -4.24 -0.44 -2.89
CA PRO A 40 -5.37 -1.15 -3.48
C PRO A 40 -6.71 -0.58 -2.97
N SER A 41 -7.72 -0.52 -3.83
CA SER A 41 -9.00 0.13 -3.49
C SER A 41 -9.89 -0.64 -2.49
N THR A 42 -9.52 -1.86 -2.10
CA THR A 42 -10.34 -2.71 -1.22
C THR A 42 -9.45 -3.61 -0.36
N TYR A 43 -9.83 -3.74 0.90
CA TYR A 43 -9.22 -4.68 1.85
C TYR A 43 -9.89 -6.05 1.80
N MET A 44 -9.19 -7.08 2.29
CA MET A 44 -9.78 -8.41 2.40
C MET A 44 -10.74 -8.46 3.59
N ASN A 45 -11.76 -9.31 3.54
CA ASN A 45 -12.70 -9.46 4.65
C ASN A 45 -12.09 -10.28 5.80
N GLU A 46 -12.61 -10.08 7.01
CA GLU A 46 -12.10 -10.70 8.23
C GLU A 46 -12.07 -12.24 8.20
N GLU A 47 -13.06 -12.89 7.60
CA GLU A 47 -13.08 -14.35 7.46
C GLU A 47 -11.87 -14.85 6.65
N THR A 48 -11.61 -14.18 5.53
CA THR A 48 -10.46 -14.47 4.67
C THR A 48 -9.12 -14.19 5.36
N LEU A 49 -9.06 -13.11 6.16
CA LEU A 49 -7.88 -12.73 6.91
C LEU A 49 -7.56 -13.74 8.03
N LYS A 50 -8.58 -14.25 8.71
CA LYS A 50 -8.42 -15.31 9.73
C LYS A 50 -7.89 -16.61 9.13
N GLU A 51 -8.38 -17.01 7.95
CA GLU A 51 -7.84 -18.17 7.24
C GLU A 51 -6.40 -17.94 6.78
N ASN A 52 -6.00 -16.70 6.48
CA ASN A 52 -4.67 -16.30 6.02
C ASN A 52 -4.14 -17.05 4.78
N LEU A 53 -5.02 -17.59 3.93
CA LEU A 53 -4.62 -18.48 2.82
C LEU A 53 -5.03 -18.00 1.42
N LYS A 54 -5.98 -17.07 1.30
CA LYS A 54 -6.53 -16.68 -0.01
C LYS A 54 -5.63 -15.67 -0.72
N PRO A 55 -5.42 -15.78 -2.04
CA PRO A 55 -4.73 -14.74 -2.82
C PRO A 55 -5.62 -13.51 -3.02
N LEU A 56 -5.04 -12.44 -3.58
CA LEU A 56 -5.82 -11.31 -4.10
C LEU A 56 -6.83 -11.79 -5.14
N SER A 57 -8.03 -11.21 -5.11
CA SER A 57 -9.02 -11.41 -6.18
C SER A 57 -8.46 -10.92 -7.52
N ARG A 58 -8.93 -11.50 -8.63
CA ARG A 58 -8.48 -11.13 -9.98
C ARG A 58 -8.68 -9.64 -10.28
N LYS A 59 -9.72 -9.02 -9.70
CA LYS A 59 -10.01 -7.58 -9.85
C LYS A 59 -8.92 -6.75 -9.17
N ILE A 60 -8.62 -7.04 -7.91
CA ILE A 60 -7.61 -6.30 -7.13
C ILE A 60 -6.20 -6.56 -7.67
N LEU A 61 -5.88 -7.80 -8.07
CA LEU A 61 -4.59 -8.10 -8.69
C LEU A 61 -4.34 -7.25 -9.96
N LYS A 62 -5.36 -7.10 -10.81
CA LYS A 62 -5.28 -6.21 -12.00
C LYS A 62 -5.07 -4.75 -11.61
N GLU A 63 -5.69 -4.30 -10.52
CA GLU A 63 -5.50 -2.95 -10.00
C GLU A 63 -4.06 -2.74 -9.49
N VAL A 64 -3.55 -3.68 -8.68
CA VAL A 64 -2.18 -3.66 -8.15
C VAL A 64 -1.14 -3.59 -9.28
N VAL A 65 -1.33 -4.38 -10.35
CA VAL A 65 -0.47 -4.31 -11.54
C VAL A 65 -0.55 -2.94 -12.25
N LYS A 66 -1.71 -2.29 -12.25
CA LYS A 66 -1.86 -0.94 -12.80
C LYS A 66 -1.21 0.10 -11.90
N LEU A 67 -1.29 -0.03 -10.57
CA LEU A 67 -0.60 0.85 -9.63
C LEU A 67 0.91 0.87 -9.87
N LEU A 68 1.51 -0.29 -10.16
CA LEU A 68 2.93 -0.38 -10.54
C LEU A 68 3.29 0.54 -11.72
N LYS A 69 2.35 0.86 -12.62
CA LYS A 69 2.60 1.72 -13.78
C LYS A 69 2.51 3.22 -13.45
N VAL A 70 1.68 3.61 -12.49
CA VAL A 70 1.31 5.03 -12.26
C VAL A 70 1.85 5.62 -10.96
N ALA A 71 2.09 4.79 -9.94
CA ALA A 71 2.60 5.20 -8.63
C ALA A 71 4.12 4.98 -8.54
N ASP A 72 4.79 5.65 -7.61
CA ASP A 72 6.24 5.48 -7.36
C ASP A 72 6.52 4.28 -6.44
N GLY A 73 5.49 3.83 -5.72
CA GLY A 73 5.50 2.62 -4.90
C GLY A 73 4.10 2.15 -4.53
N ILE A 74 4.03 1.14 -3.68
CA ILE A 74 2.79 0.68 -3.02
C ILE A 74 2.86 0.95 -1.53
N GLY A 75 1.77 1.52 -0.98
CA GLY A 75 1.66 1.92 0.42
C GLY A 75 0.47 1.24 1.10
N LEU A 76 0.72 0.13 1.78
CA LEU A 76 -0.33 -0.62 2.51
C LEU A 76 -0.56 0.02 3.87
N SER A 77 -1.81 0.13 4.33
CA SER A 77 -2.07 0.72 5.66
C SER A 77 -1.53 -0.19 6.75
N SER A 78 -1.80 -1.49 6.66
CA SER A 78 -1.21 -2.52 7.50
C SER A 78 -1.08 -3.82 6.69
N PRO A 79 -0.05 -4.65 6.94
CA PRO A 79 -0.04 -6.02 6.45
C PRO A 79 -1.26 -6.82 6.90
N ASN A 80 -1.89 -6.50 8.04
CA ASN A 80 -3.08 -7.19 8.56
C ASN A 80 -4.35 -6.98 7.73
N GLU A 81 -4.34 -6.09 6.73
CA GLU A 81 -5.45 -5.87 5.79
C GLU A 81 -5.46 -6.89 4.63
N TYR A 82 -4.42 -7.73 4.56
CA TYR A 82 -4.20 -8.73 3.53
C TYR A 82 -3.72 -10.05 4.15
N THR A 83 -3.95 -11.16 3.45
CA THR A 83 -3.34 -12.45 3.82
C THR A 83 -1.87 -12.49 3.39
N ASP A 84 -1.09 -13.40 3.97
CA ASP A 84 0.31 -13.63 3.57
C ASP A 84 0.42 -13.97 2.09
N LYS A 85 -0.51 -14.78 1.57
CA LYS A 85 -0.54 -15.11 0.15
C LYS A 85 -0.79 -13.88 -0.74
N ALA A 86 -1.66 -12.96 -0.31
CA ALA A 86 -1.87 -11.70 -1.00
C ALA A 86 -0.66 -10.76 -0.90
N LEU A 87 -0.03 -10.66 0.27
CA LEU A 87 1.19 -9.88 0.50
C LEU A 87 2.35 -10.40 -0.36
N MET A 88 2.52 -11.72 -0.47
CA MET A 88 3.50 -12.34 -1.38
C MET A 88 3.25 -11.94 -2.84
N GLN A 89 1.99 -11.92 -3.29
CA GLN A 89 1.65 -11.47 -4.63
C GLN A 89 2.02 -9.99 -4.85
N ILE A 90 1.65 -9.12 -3.91
CA ILE A 90 2.02 -7.70 -3.97
C ILE A 90 3.54 -7.54 -4.02
N SER A 91 4.25 -8.22 -3.11
CA SER A 91 5.71 -8.21 -3.05
C SER A 91 6.33 -8.66 -4.37
N SER A 92 5.88 -9.77 -4.96
CA SER A 92 6.40 -10.25 -6.25
C SER A 92 6.20 -9.26 -7.42
N ILE A 93 5.18 -8.40 -7.36
CA ILE A 93 4.91 -7.40 -8.40
C ILE A 93 5.84 -6.18 -8.25
N PHE A 94 6.12 -5.76 -7.02
CA PHE A 94 6.83 -4.49 -6.73
C PHE A 94 8.30 -4.66 -6.39
N LYS A 95 8.70 -5.78 -5.77
CA LYS A 95 10.07 -6.02 -5.28
C LYS A 95 11.07 -5.93 -6.44
N GLY A 96 12.12 -5.13 -6.24
CA GLY A 96 13.14 -4.86 -7.26
C GLY A 96 12.69 -3.93 -8.40
N ARG A 97 11.46 -3.40 -8.35
CA ARG A 97 10.92 -2.49 -9.38
C ARG A 97 10.54 -1.13 -8.81
N LYS A 98 9.86 -1.12 -7.66
CA LYS A 98 9.34 0.08 -6.98
C LYS A 98 9.36 -0.10 -5.47
N LEU A 99 9.21 1.01 -4.75
CA LEU A 99 9.20 0.98 -3.28
C LEU A 99 7.95 0.29 -2.75
N ILE A 100 8.10 -0.40 -1.63
CA ILE A 100 7.03 -1.04 -0.87
C ILE A 100 7.10 -0.44 0.53
N ALA A 101 5.99 0.12 1.00
CA ALA A 101 5.90 0.74 2.31
C ALA A 101 4.63 0.29 3.02
N THR A 102 4.72 0.14 4.34
CA THR A 102 3.59 -0.15 5.22
C THR A 102 3.90 0.35 6.63
N HIS A 103 2.87 0.49 7.45
CA HIS A 103 3.03 0.71 8.88
C HIS A 103 3.41 -0.63 9.52
N ALA A 104 4.31 -0.58 10.51
CA ALA A 104 4.75 -1.75 11.24
C ALA A 104 4.89 -1.39 12.72
N ALA A 105 4.39 -2.27 13.58
CA ALA A 105 4.42 -2.13 15.03
C ALA A 105 3.86 -0.80 15.55
N GLU A 106 2.82 -0.25 14.90
CA GLU A 106 2.22 1.03 15.29
C GLU A 106 1.37 0.91 16.57
N TYR A 107 0.64 -0.20 16.71
CA TYR A 107 -0.24 -0.48 17.86
C TYR A 107 -0.04 -1.91 18.38
N SER A 108 -0.11 -2.08 19.69
CA SER A 108 -0.02 -3.39 20.37
C SER A 108 -1.03 -4.40 19.85
N GLU A 109 -2.24 -3.94 19.54
CA GLU A 109 -3.36 -4.73 19.05
C GLU A 109 -3.08 -5.23 17.63
N SER A 110 -2.53 -4.38 16.75
CA SER A 110 -2.12 -4.77 15.39
C SER A 110 -1.04 -5.86 15.43
N ASN A 111 -0.05 -5.70 16.30
CA ASN A 111 0.99 -6.70 16.54
C ASN A 111 0.41 -8.03 17.04
N LYS A 112 -0.54 -7.98 17.99
CA LYS A 112 -1.21 -9.18 18.51
C LYS A 112 -1.98 -9.91 17.40
N ILE A 113 -2.70 -9.17 16.55
CA ILE A 113 -3.42 -9.73 15.41
C ILE A 113 -2.46 -10.41 14.43
N SER A 114 -1.33 -9.76 14.09
CA SER A 114 -0.31 -10.35 13.21
C SER A 114 0.24 -11.65 13.80
N PHE A 115 0.56 -11.64 15.10
CA PHE A 115 1.11 -12.81 15.79
C PHE A 115 0.11 -13.97 15.85
N GLU A 116 -1.16 -13.68 16.15
CA GLU A 116 -2.23 -14.70 16.16
C GLU A 116 -2.48 -15.31 14.78
N ARG A 117 -2.35 -14.53 13.69
CA ARG A 117 -2.64 -14.97 12.32
C ARG A 117 -1.46 -15.63 11.61
N SER A 118 -0.24 -15.18 11.89
CA SER A 118 0.96 -15.57 11.13
C SER A 118 2.08 -16.17 12.00
N GLY A 119 2.03 -15.98 13.32
CA GLY A 119 3.13 -16.32 14.23
C GLY A 119 4.27 -15.30 14.27
N TYR A 120 4.15 -14.19 13.55
CA TYR A 120 5.14 -13.10 13.50
C TYR A 120 4.51 -11.78 13.96
N SER A 121 5.32 -10.85 14.47
CA SER A 121 4.84 -9.47 14.67
C SER A 121 4.55 -8.81 13.33
N GLU A 122 3.92 -7.63 13.37
CA GLU A 122 3.84 -6.76 12.20
C GLU A 122 5.23 -6.32 11.71
#